data_AF-A0A3M0L4S9-F1
#
_entry.id   AF-A0A3M0L4S9-F1
#
_cell.length_a   1.000
_cell.length_b   1.000
_cell.length_c   1.000
_cell.angle_alpha   90.00
_cell.angle_beta   90.00
_cell.angle_gamma   90.00
#
_symmetry.space_group_name_H-M   'P 1'
#
loop_
_entity.id
_entity.type
_entity.pdbx_description
1 polymer ?
#
loop_
_entity_poly.entity_id
_entity_poly.type
_entity_poly.pdbx_seq_one_letter_code
_entity_poly.pdbx_strand_id
1 'polypeptide(L)'
;MAQLQQGSPDEKEKTTALKDLLSRIDLDELMKKDEPPLEFPDTLEGFEYIFNEKGQLRHIKTGEPFVFNYREDLHRWNQKRYEALGELQVYLHTLAVELPGIKETLDQTYFCEMQELIMVDGAMTVKIITKYIYELLQNECHLKKVTLPVDAIETEPKSFIFMSEDALVNPHKLLVLIHGNGVVRAGQWARRLIINEDLDSGTQIPYIKRAIETFVNVYEVSILD
;
A
#
# COMPACT_ATOMS: atom_id res chain seq x y z
N MET A 1 14.36 13.41 -63.90
CA MET A 1 15.11 14.12 -62.85
C MET A 1 14.38 15.43 -62.56
N ALA A 2 13.44 15.43 -61.61
CA ALA A 2 12.70 16.63 -61.21
C ALA A 2 13.47 17.33 -60.09
N GLN A 3 13.80 18.61 -60.28
CA GLN A 3 14.47 19.44 -59.28
C GLN A 3 13.49 19.81 -58.17
N LEU A 4 13.86 19.48 -56.93
CA LEU A 4 13.18 19.91 -55.71
C LEU A 4 13.27 21.44 -55.60
N GLN A 5 12.13 22.13 -55.70
CA GLN A 5 12.01 23.54 -55.37
C GLN A 5 12.40 23.74 -53.91
N GLN A 6 13.45 24.52 -53.68
CA GLN A 6 13.83 24.96 -52.33
C GLN A 6 12.82 26.03 -51.88
N GLY A 7 12.14 25.77 -50.75
CA GLY A 7 11.15 26.66 -50.15
C GLY A 7 11.66 28.09 -49.96
N SER A 8 10.75 29.05 -50.09
CA SER A 8 11.05 30.48 -50.08
C SER A 8 11.68 30.93 -48.74
N PRO A 9 12.46 32.03 -48.72
CA PRO A 9 13.10 32.52 -47.50
C PRO A 9 12.11 32.76 -46.33
N ASP A 10 10.90 33.22 -46.67
CA ASP A 10 9.82 33.51 -45.72
C ASP A 10 9.20 32.23 -45.10
N GLU A 11 9.26 31.09 -45.80
CA GLU A 11 8.86 29.79 -45.22
C GLU A 11 9.93 29.22 -44.28
N LYS A 12 11.21 29.36 -44.64
CA LYS A 12 12.33 28.90 -43.79
C LYS A 12 12.36 29.65 -42.47
N GLU A 13 12.11 30.95 -42.49
CA GLU A 13 12.07 31.79 -41.30
C GLU A 13 10.89 31.44 -40.38
N LYS A 14 9.70 31.20 -40.96
CA LYS A 14 8.52 30.71 -40.22
C LYS A 14 8.75 29.34 -39.58
N THR A 15 9.39 28.40 -40.28
CA THR A 15 9.72 27.09 -39.68
C THR A 15 10.77 27.17 -38.57
N THR A 16 11.68 28.13 -38.64
CA THR A 16 12.71 28.32 -37.60
C THR A 16 12.11 28.95 -36.35
N ALA A 17 11.26 29.97 -36.53
CA ALA A 17 10.51 30.58 -35.44
C ALA A 17 9.58 29.57 -34.75
N LEU A 18 8.89 28.72 -35.52
CA LEU A 18 8.02 27.68 -34.98
C LEU A 18 8.81 26.63 -34.16
N LYS A 19 10.00 26.23 -34.63
CA LYS A 19 10.88 25.31 -33.91
C LYS A 19 11.44 25.91 -32.62
N ASP A 20 11.81 27.19 -32.63
CA ASP A 20 12.24 27.91 -31.43
C ASP A 20 11.10 28.01 -30.41
N LEU A 21 9.88 28.32 -30.86
CA LEU A 21 8.68 28.38 -30.01
C LEU A 21 8.34 27.02 -29.38
N LEU A 22 8.42 25.93 -30.16
CA LEU A 22 8.19 24.57 -29.66
C LEU A 22 9.29 24.09 -28.70
N SER A 23 10.54 24.52 -28.90
CA SER A 23 11.65 24.16 -28.00
C SER A 23 11.59 24.84 -26.63
N ARG A 24 10.80 25.92 -26.52
CA ARG A 24 10.56 26.66 -25.28
C ARG A 24 9.34 26.17 -24.51
N ILE A 25 8.51 25.32 -25.11
CA ILE A 25 7.41 24.66 -24.41
C ILE A 25 8.02 23.46 -23.71
N ASP A 26 8.08 23.52 -22.39
CA ASP A 26 8.40 22.36 -21.57
C ASP A 26 7.25 21.35 -21.71
N LEU A 27 7.46 20.35 -22.57
CA LEU A 27 6.50 19.28 -22.83
C LEU A 27 6.19 18.49 -21.54
N ASP A 28 7.14 18.39 -20.61
CA ASP A 28 6.95 17.72 -19.33
C ASP A 28 6.06 18.56 -18.39
N GLU A 29 6.18 19.90 -18.40
CA GLU A 29 5.23 20.79 -17.70
C GLU A 29 3.84 20.80 -18.34
N LEU A 30 3.75 20.69 -19.67
CA LEU A 30 2.46 20.63 -20.37
C LEU A 30 1.75 19.31 -20.08
N MET A 31 2.47 18.19 -20.08
CA MET A 31 1.93 16.85 -19.78
C MET A 31 1.50 16.71 -18.30
N LYS A 32 2.12 17.43 -17.36
CA LYS A 32 1.68 17.47 -15.96
C LYS A 32 0.30 18.10 -15.75
N LYS A 33 -0.16 18.96 -16.66
CA LYS A 33 -1.49 19.60 -16.55
C LYS A 33 -2.66 18.68 -16.89
N ASP A 34 -2.41 17.63 -17.66
CA ASP A 34 -3.42 16.66 -18.09
C ASP A 34 -3.40 15.37 -17.26
N GLU A 35 -2.51 15.26 -16.25
CA GLU A 35 -2.54 14.13 -15.32
C GLU A 35 -3.82 14.17 -14.46
N PRO A 36 -4.56 13.05 -14.35
CA PRO A 36 -5.73 12.96 -13.49
C PRO A 36 -5.36 13.21 -12.01
N PRO A 37 -6.30 13.73 -11.20
CA PRO A 37 -6.08 13.90 -9.77
C PRO A 37 -5.71 12.57 -9.10
N LEU A 38 -4.82 12.65 -8.12
CA LEU A 38 -4.41 11.52 -7.27
C LEU A 38 -5.38 11.35 -6.09
N GLU A 39 -6.68 11.41 -6.40
CA GLU A 39 -7.75 11.14 -5.46
C GLU A 39 -8.28 9.73 -5.72
N PHE A 40 -8.19 8.89 -4.70
CA PHE A 40 -8.60 7.50 -4.77
C PHE A 40 -9.65 7.22 -3.68
N PRO A 41 -10.58 6.28 -3.91
CA PRO A 41 -11.50 5.82 -2.89
C PRO A 41 -10.78 5.24 -1.67
N ASP A 42 -11.48 5.11 -0.55
CA ASP A 42 -10.98 4.59 0.73
C ASP A 42 -11.60 3.24 1.13
N THR A 43 -12.29 2.59 0.20
CA THR A 43 -12.99 1.30 0.38
C THR A 43 -12.79 0.37 -0.81
N LEU A 44 -12.85 -0.95 -0.59
CA LEU A 44 -12.76 -1.94 -1.69
C LEU A 44 -13.88 -1.70 -2.71
N GLU A 45 -15.09 -1.44 -2.22
CA GLU A 45 -16.27 -1.16 -3.02
C GLU A 45 -16.11 0.12 -3.83
N GLY A 46 -15.49 1.15 -3.26
CA GLY A 46 -15.15 2.38 -3.97
C GLY A 46 -14.18 2.13 -5.13
N PHE A 47 -13.26 1.19 -4.98
CA PHE A 47 -12.41 0.69 -6.07
C PHE A 47 -13.12 -0.22 -7.06
N GLU A 48 -14.39 -0.56 -6.81
CA GLU A 48 -15.20 -1.56 -7.51
C GLU A 48 -14.67 -2.99 -7.39
N TYR A 49 -14.01 -3.34 -6.28
CA TYR A 49 -13.54 -4.70 -5.99
C TYR A 49 -14.18 -5.29 -4.74
N ILE A 50 -14.19 -6.61 -4.67
CA ILE A 50 -14.61 -7.39 -3.52
C ILE A 50 -13.78 -8.68 -3.47
N PHE A 51 -13.58 -9.24 -2.28
CA PHE A 51 -13.12 -10.62 -2.15
C PHE A 51 -14.28 -11.59 -2.37
N ASN A 52 -14.15 -12.49 -3.33
CA ASN A 52 -15.16 -13.52 -3.56
C ASN A 52 -15.08 -14.65 -2.50
N GLU A 53 -15.98 -15.63 -2.58
CA GLU A 53 -16.01 -16.79 -1.68
C GLU A 53 -14.72 -17.63 -1.67
N LYS A 54 -13.90 -17.52 -2.73
CA LYS A 54 -12.58 -18.18 -2.81
C LYS A 54 -11.46 -17.32 -2.24
N GLY A 55 -11.78 -16.19 -1.61
CA GLY A 55 -10.81 -15.24 -1.08
C GLY A 55 -10.04 -14.48 -2.17
N GLN A 56 -10.53 -14.41 -3.40
CA GLN A 56 -9.84 -13.74 -4.50
C GLN A 56 -10.38 -12.32 -4.71
N LEU A 57 -9.50 -11.33 -4.83
CA LEU A 57 -9.90 -9.96 -5.15
C LEU A 57 -10.39 -9.86 -6.59
N ARG A 58 -11.67 -9.53 -6.79
CA ARG A 58 -12.32 -9.46 -8.11
C ARG A 58 -13.15 -8.20 -8.26
N HIS A 59 -13.21 -7.70 -9.47
CA HIS A 59 -14.05 -6.57 -9.80
C HIS A 59 -15.53 -6.94 -9.62
N ILE A 60 -16.31 -6.11 -8.93
CA ILE A 60 -17.69 -6.41 -8.50
C ILE A 60 -18.59 -6.74 -9.70
N LYS A 61 -18.47 -5.97 -10.80
CA LYS A 61 -19.34 -6.12 -11.97
C LYS A 61 -18.90 -7.22 -12.95
N THR A 62 -17.60 -7.33 -13.22
CA THR A 62 -17.07 -8.19 -14.30
C THR A 62 -16.51 -9.51 -13.77
N GLY A 63 -16.18 -9.59 -12.48
CA GLY A 63 -15.51 -10.74 -11.90
C GLY A 63 -14.04 -10.87 -12.30
N GLU A 64 -13.46 -9.85 -12.95
CA GLU A 64 -12.07 -9.88 -13.41
C GLU A 64 -11.06 -9.62 -12.27
N PRO A 65 -9.82 -10.12 -12.37
CA PRO A 65 -8.75 -9.83 -11.41
C PRO A 65 -8.36 -8.35 -11.35
N PHE A 66 -7.59 -7.98 -10.32
CA PHE A 66 -7.08 -6.61 -10.19
C PHE A 66 -6.14 -6.21 -11.34
N VAL A 67 -6.46 -5.09 -11.99
CA VAL A 67 -5.67 -4.52 -13.09
C VAL A 67 -4.62 -3.55 -12.54
N PHE A 68 -3.34 -3.88 -12.74
CA PHE A 68 -2.19 -3.06 -12.33
C PHE A 68 -1.95 -1.88 -13.26
N ASN A 69 -1.93 -2.13 -14.57
CA ASN A 69 -1.78 -1.10 -15.59
C ASN A 69 -3.16 -0.58 -16.01
N TYR A 70 -3.88 0.07 -15.09
CA TYR A 70 -5.25 0.51 -15.34
C TYR A 70 -5.34 1.57 -16.44
N ARG A 71 -4.32 2.44 -16.54
CA ARG A 71 -4.15 3.43 -17.61
C ARG A 71 -2.77 3.26 -18.25
N GLU A 72 -2.71 2.87 -19.52
CA GLU A 72 -1.46 2.42 -20.16
C GLU A 72 -0.29 3.40 -20.03
N ASP A 73 -0.55 4.70 -20.20
CA ASP A 73 0.50 5.74 -20.20
C ASP A 73 0.71 6.44 -18.85
N LEU A 74 -0.04 6.06 -17.81
CA LEU A 74 -0.01 6.75 -16.51
C LEU A 74 0.55 5.85 -15.41
N HIS A 75 1.81 5.45 -15.56
CA HIS A 75 2.51 4.59 -14.59
C HIS A 75 2.51 5.16 -13.18
N ARG A 76 2.76 6.46 -13.03
CA ARG A 76 2.73 7.16 -11.72
C ARG A 76 1.36 7.06 -11.07
N TRP A 77 0.30 7.30 -11.84
CA TRP A 77 -1.08 7.23 -11.35
C TRP A 77 -1.48 5.79 -11.00
N ASN A 78 -1.13 4.81 -11.84
CA ASN A 78 -1.39 3.38 -11.58
C ASN A 78 -0.67 2.90 -10.32
N GLN A 79 0.56 3.34 -10.12
CA GLN A 79 1.33 3.06 -8.91
C GLN A 79 0.61 3.64 -7.68
N LYS A 80 0.19 4.91 -7.73
CA LYS A 80 -0.56 5.55 -6.63
C LYS A 80 -1.91 4.90 -6.39
N ARG A 81 -2.60 4.43 -7.42
CA ARG A 81 -3.84 3.64 -7.32
C ARG A 81 -3.61 2.33 -6.58
N TYR A 82 -2.54 1.61 -6.94
CA TYR A 82 -2.16 0.37 -6.27
C TYR A 82 -1.77 0.60 -4.81
N GLU A 83 -1.06 1.69 -4.52
CA GLU A 83 -0.72 2.11 -3.17
C GLU A 83 -1.97 2.46 -2.35
N ALA A 84 -2.93 3.19 -2.91
CA ALA A 84 -4.17 3.51 -2.22
C ALA A 84 -4.98 2.23 -1.84
N LEU A 85 -4.85 1.16 -2.65
CA LEU A 85 -5.51 -0.11 -2.35
C LEU A 85 -4.83 -0.91 -1.21
N GLY A 86 -3.49 -0.99 -1.14
CA GLY A 86 -2.82 -1.83 -0.13
C GLY A 86 -1.54 -1.30 0.53
N GLU A 87 -1.04 -0.16 0.06
CA GLU A 87 0.17 0.60 0.38
C GLU A 87 1.53 -0.12 0.32
N LEU A 88 2.42 0.38 -0.53
CA LEU A 88 3.86 0.18 -0.43
C LEU A 88 4.57 1.50 -0.71
N GLN A 89 4.66 2.40 0.29
CA GLN A 89 5.73 3.39 0.27
C GLN A 89 6.24 3.65 1.68
N VAL A 90 7.36 2.99 2.00
CA VAL A 90 8.30 3.54 2.98
C VAL A 90 8.74 4.88 2.38
N TYR A 91 8.28 5.99 2.96
CA TYR A 91 8.52 7.36 2.50
C TYR A 91 10.00 7.79 2.43
N LEU A 92 10.94 6.90 2.77
CA LEU A 92 12.35 7.21 2.89
C LEU A 92 13.11 7.39 1.58
N HIS A 93 12.60 6.94 0.42
CA HIS A 93 13.32 7.19 -0.85
C HIS A 93 13.14 8.63 -1.35
N THR A 94 11.97 9.25 -1.16
CA THR A 94 11.72 10.61 -1.66
C THR A 94 12.56 11.64 -0.89
N LEU A 95 12.64 11.50 0.43
CA LEU A 95 13.48 12.37 1.28
C LEU A 95 14.99 12.18 1.04
N ALA A 96 15.43 10.97 0.69
CA ALA A 96 16.84 10.68 0.43
C ALA A 96 17.35 11.19 -0.93
N VAL A 97 16.45 11.56 -1.86
CA VAL A 97 16.82 12.09 -3.20
C VAL A 97 16.82 13.62 -3.21
N GLU A 98 15.94 14.27 -2.43
CA GLU A 98 15.83 15.74 -2.42
C GLU A 98 16.85 16.43 -1.50
N LEU A 99 17.46 15.70 -0.55
CA LEU A 99 18.44 16.26 0.39
C LEU A 99 19.76 15.49 0.33
N PRO A 100 20.71 15.89 -0.55
CA PRO A 100 22.04 15.30 -0.60
C PRO A 100 22.78 15.57 0.72
N GLY A 101 22.77 14.58 1.62
CA GLY A 101 23.41 14.64 2.95
C GLY A 101 22.76 13.76 4.01
N ILE A 102 21.50 13.36 3.83
CA ILE A 102 20.75 12.60 4.85
C ILE A 102 21.18 11.13 4.99
N LYS A 103 21.82 10.55 3.96
CA LYS A 103 22.27 9.14 4.00
C LYS A 103 23.30 8.85 5.09
N GLU A 104 24.08 9.84 5.51
CA GLU A 104 25.12 9.67 6.54
C GLU A 104 24.63 9.96 7.96
N THR A 105 23.42 10.51 8.12
CA THR A 105 22.89 10.96 9.43
C THR A 105 21.70 10.13 9.93
N LEU A 106 21.11 9.26 9.09
CA LEU A 106 20.07 8.33 9.52
C LEU A 106 20.70 7.13 10.23
N ASP A 107 21.00 7.31 11.52
CA ASP A 107 21.11 6.17 12.43
C ASP A 107 19.76 5.42 12.44
N GLN A 108 19.82 4.10 12.57
CA GLN A 108 18.70 3.17 12.46
C GLN A 108 17.56 3.49 13.46
N THR A 109 17.89 4.26 14.50
CA THR A 109 17.01 4.81 15.54
C THR A 109 16.01 5.86 15.01
N TYR A 110 16.43 6.79 14.13
CA TYR A 110 15.54 7.83 13.56
C TYR A 110 14.59 7.27 12.50
N PHE A 111 14.94 6.12 11.91
CA PHE A 111 14.07 5.39 10.99
C PHE A 111 12.80 4.89 11.71
N CYS A 112 12.90 4.54 12.99
CA CYS A 112 11.76 4.17 13.83
C CYS A 112 10.94 5.40 14.28
N GLU A 113 11.58 6.50 14.69
CA GLU A 113 10.85 7.71 15.13
C GLU A 113 10.07 8.38 13.97
N MET A 114 10.56 8.29 12.74
CA MET A 114 9.86 8.82 11.56
C MET A 114 8.68 7.96 11.09
N GLN A 115 8.49 6.75 11.65
CA GLN A 115 7.28 5.96 11.41
C GLN A 115 6.08 6.47 12.23
N GLU A 116 6.32 7.07 13.40
CA GLU A 116 5.26 7.73 14.20
C GLU A 116 4.80 9.07 13.57
N LEU A 117 5.60 9.66 12.68
CA LEU A 117 5.37 10.99 12.09
C LEU A 117 4.74 10.97 10.68
N ILE A 118 3.91 9.97 10.37
CA ILE A 118 2.90 10.07 9.29
C ILE A 118 1.52 10.23 9.94
N MET A 119 1.41 11.27 10.76
CA MET A 119 0.17 11.81 11.31
C MET A 119 -0.18 13.06 10.53
N VAL A 120 -0.88 12.90 9.40
CA VAL A 120 -1.64 14.03 8.82
C VAL A 120 -3.05 13.92 9.43
N ASP A 121 -3.41 14.88 10.26
CA ASP A 121 -4.74 15.04 10.88
C ASP A 121 -5.23 13.94 11.83
N GLY A 122 -4.33 13.27 12.58
CA GLY A 122 -4.72 12.40 13.69
C GLY A 122 -5.48 11.12 13.30
N ALA A 123 -5.51 10.78 12.01
CA ALA A 123 -6.05 9.54 11.50
C ALA A 123 -4.91 8.60 11.10
N MET A 124 -4.69 7.56 11.90
CA MET A 124 -4.07 6.32 11.40
C MET A 124 -4.92 5.86 10.21
N THR A 125 -4.47 6.14 8.98
CA THR A 125 -5.20 5.71 7.78
C THR A 125 -5.11 4.19 7.73
N VAL A 126 -6.10 3.50 8.28
CA VAL A 126 -6.16 2.04 8.23
C VAL A 126 -6.44 1.67 6.77
N LYS A 127 -5.37 1.25 6.09
CA LYS A 127 -5.30 0.89 4.67
C LYS A 127 -6.37 -0.16 4.32
N ILE A 128 -6.99 -0.04 3.16
CA ILE A 128 -8.18 -0.81 2.75
C ILE A 128 -8.01 -2.32 2.97
N ILE A 129 -6.96 -2.91 2.41
CA ILE A 129 -6.68 -4.35 2.57
C ILE A 129 -6.38 -4.71 4.02
N THR A 130 -5.55 -3.92 4.72
CA THR A 130 -5.22 -4.18 6.13
C THR A 130 -6.46 -4.13 7.02
N LYS A 131 -7.33 -3.15 6.81
CA LYS A 131 -8.60 -3.01 7.53
C LYS A 131 -9.45 -4.27 7.32
N TYR A 132 -9.60 -4.68 6.07
CA TYR A 132 -10.34 -5.89 5.72
C TYR A 132 -9.75 -7.13 6.42
N ILE A 133 -8.42 -7.32 6.41
CA ILE A 133 -7.80 -8.44 7.12
C ILE A 133 -8.06 -8.39 8.63
N TYR A 134 -7.98 -7.22 9.27
CA TYR A 134 -8.29 -7.09 10.70
C TYR A 134 -9.75 -7.40 11.01
N GLU A 135 -10.68 -7.06 10.13
CA GLU A 135 -12.07 -7.45 10.24
C GLU A 135 -12.22 -8.98 10.14
N LEU A 136 -11.50 -9.65 9.24
CA LEU A 136 -11.48 -11.11 9.18
C LEU A 136 -10.89 -11.76 10.44
N LEU A 137 -9.78 -11.24 10.96
CA LEU A 137 -9.17 -11.76 12.19
C LEU A 137 -10.12 -11.67 13.39
N GLN A 138 -10.89 -10.58 13.49
CA GLN A 138 -11.83 -10.39 14.60
C GLN A 138 -13.13 -11.18 14.38
N ASN A 139 -13.71 -11.12 13.19
CA ASN A 139 -15.05 -11.65 12.93
C ASN A 139 -15.04 -13.13 12.54
N GLU A 140 -14.07 -13.56 11.72
CA GLU A 140 -13.99 -14.95 11.25
C GLU A 140 -13.05 -15.82 12.08
N CYS A 141 -11.96 -15.25 12.60
CA CYS A 141 -11.02 -15.99 13.46
C CYS A 141 -11.28 -15.78 14.96
N HIS A 142 -12.25 -14.94 15.33
CA HIS A 142 -12.61 -14.65 16.72
C HIS A 142 -11.43 -14.22 17.60
N LEU A 143 -10.46 -13.52 17.01
CA LEU A 143 -9.33 -12.97 17.75
C LEU A 143 -9.68 -11.57 18.27
N LYS A 144 -9.33 -11.30 19.53
CA LYS A 144 -9.43 -9.96 20.10
C LYS A 144 -8.15 -9.18 19.81
N LYS A 145 -8.30 -7.92 19.41
CA LYS A 145 -7.21 -6.95 19.33
C LYS A 145 -6.91 -6.41 20.72
N VAL A 146 -5.68 -6.56 21.20
CA VAL A 146 -5.24 -6.09 22.51
C VAL A 146 -4.11 -5.10 22.34
N THR A 147 -4.28 -3.89 22.87
CA THR A 147 -3.25 -2.86 22.88
C THR A 147 -2.16 -3.19 23.90
N LEU A 148 -0.92 -2.95 23.51
CA LEU A 148 0.27 -3.12 24.34
C LEU A 148 1.04 -1.79 24.41
N PRO A 149 1.67 -1.45 25.55
CA PRO A 149 1.51 -2.08 26.86
C PRO A 149 0.07 -1.99 27.41
N VAL A 150 -0.30 -2.90 28.31
CA VAL A 150 -1.67 -2.97 28.86
C VAL A 150 -1.94 -1.84 29.87
N ASP A 151 -0.88 -1.31 30.47
CA ASP A 151 -0.84 -0.24 31.46
C ASP A 151 -0.43 1.10 30.85
N ALA A 152 -0.60 1.23 29.53
CA ALA A 152 0.00 2.31 28.78
C ALA A 152 -0.54 3.70 29.14
N ILE A 153 0.35 4.62 29.50
CA ILE A 153 -0.02 6.02 29.71
C ILE A 153 -0.31 6.72 28.37
N GLU A 154 -0.93 7.90 28.40
CA GLU A 154 -1.36 8.59 27.17
C GLU A 154 -0.20 8.90 26.21
N THR A 155 0.97 9.20 26.76
CA THR A 155 2.15 9.66 26.01
C THR A 155 3.11 8.55 25.62
N GLU A 156 2.87 7.29 26.03
CA GLU A 156 3.78 6.20 25.66
C GLU A 156 3.44 5.62 24.29
N PRO A 157 4.45 5.12 23.55
CA PRO A 157 4.22 4.36 22.33
C PRO A 157 3.37 3.12 22.59
N LYS A 158 2.34 2.93 21.75
CA LYS A 158 1.41 1.80 21.85
C LYS A 158 1.44 0.99 20.56
N SER A 159 1.40 -0.32 20.70
CA SER A 159 1.19 -1.27 19.62
C SER A 159 0.00 -2.17 19.96
N PHE A 160 -0.20 -3.25 19.21
CA PHE A 160 -1.24 -4.23 19.51
C PHE A 160 -0.86 -5.63 19.04
N ILE A 161 -1.59 -6.61 19.55
CA ILE A 161 -1.57 -8.00 19.11
C ILE A 161 -3.00 -8.49 18.87
N PHE A 162 -3.14 -9.53 18.05
CA PHE A 162 -4.37 -10.31 18.01
C PHE A 162 -4.18 -11.61 18.80
N MET A 163 -5.14 -11.98 19.63
CA MET A 163 -5.05 -13.20 20.43
C MET A 163 -6.43 -13.84 20.61
N SER A 164 -6.51 -15.15 20.84
CA SER A 164 -7.78 -15.78 21.21
C SER A 164 -8.27 -15.26 22.58
N GLU A 165 -9.59 -15.30 22.82
CA GLU A 165 -10.17 -14.77 24.06
C GLU A 165 -9.58 -15.43 25.32
N ASP A 166 -9.35 -16.73 25.23
CA ASP A 166 -8.90 -17.64 26.29
C ASP A 166 -7.37 -17.81 26.36
N ALA A 167 -6.60 -17.10 25.53
CA ALA A 167 -5.19 -17.40 25.32
C ALA A 167 -4.29 -17.23 26.58
N LEU A 168 -4.78 -16.58 27.64
CA LEU A 168 -4.07 -16.41 28.93
C LEU A 168 -4.50 -17.39 30.02
N VAL A 169 -5.63 -18.08 29.84
CA VAL A 169 -6.22 -18.97 30.85
C VAL A 169 -6.24 -20.43 30.42
N ASN A 170 -6.21 -20.68 29.11
CA ASN A 170 -6.26 -22.00 28.55
C ASN A 170 -4.88 -22.71 28.68
N PRO A 171 -4.79 -23.88 29.35
CA PRO A 171 -3.53 -24.57 29.60
C PRO A 171 -2.98 -25.37 28.40
N HIS A 172 -3.66 -25.34 27.25
CA HIS A 172 -3.26 -26.05 26.04
C HIS A 172 -2.12 -25.36 25.28
N LYS A 173 -1.77 -25.92 24.11
CA LYS A 173 -0.64 -25.47 23.29
C LYS A 173 -0.85 -24.05 22.78
N LEU A 174 0.27 -23.35 22.59
CA LEU A 174 0.33 -22.00 22.06
C LEU A 174 0.94 -21.97 20.67
N LEU A 175 0.27 -21.34 19.73
CA LEU A 175 0.82 -20.92 18.44
C LEU A 175 1.09 -19.43 18.49
N VAL A 176 2.32 -19.02 18.14
CA VAL A 176 2.71 -17.63 18.01
C VAL A 176 3.09 -17.38 16.56
N LEU A 177 2.37 -16.47 15.89
CA LEU A 177 2.65 -16.04 14.53
C LEU A 177 3.29 -14.65 14.56
N ILE A 178 4.39 -14.50 13.86
CA ILE A 178 5.18 -13.27 13.81
C ILE A 178 5.43 -12.96 12.33
N HIS A 179 5.02 -11.77 11.89
CA HIS A 179 5.41 -11.27 10.58
C HIS A 179 6.77 -10.54 10.65
N GLY A 180 7.43 -10.40 9.50
CA GLY A 180 8.68 -9.65 9.39
C GLY A 180 8.48 -8.15 9.58
N ASN A 181 9.57 -7.45 9.89
CA ASN A 181 9.63 -6.00 9.99
C ASN A 181 9.36 -5.34 8.62
N GLY A 182 8.56 -4.25 8.60
CA GLY A 182 8.46 -3.33 7.48
C GLY A 182 7.03 -3.11 6.97
N VAL A 183 6.80 -3.44 5.70
CA VAL A 183 5.55 -3.10 4.98
C VAL A 183 4.42 -4.11 5.17
N VAL A 184 4.67 -5.18 5.93
CA VAL A 184 3.68 -6.22 6.25
C VAL A 184 3.03 -5.86 7.59
N ARG A 185 1.74 -6.17 7.73
CA ARG A 185 0.95 -5.91 8.93
C ARG A 185 0.46 -7.24 9.50
N ALA A 186 -0.04 -7.19 10.73
CA ALA A 186 -0.77 -8.30 11.34
C ALA A 186 -1.70 -9.01 10.34
N GLY A 187 -1.64 -10.33 10.33
CA GLY A 187 -2.50 -11.22 9.53
C GLY A 187 -2.00 -11.43 8.11
N GLN A 188 -0.96 -10.74 7.65
CA GLN A 188 -0.52 -10.77 6.25
C GLN A 188 0.84 -11.46 6.10
N TRP A 189 1.01 -12.20 5.00
CA TRP A 189 2.31 -12.67 4.53
C TRP A 189 2.85 -11.78 3.42
N ALA A 190 2.02 -11.51 2.43
CA ALA A 190 2.40 -10.71 1.28
C ALA A 190 1.16 -10.11 0.61
N ARG A 191 1.09 -8.78 0.58
CA ARG A 191 0.05 -8.05 -0.15
C ARG A 191 -0.05 -8.43 -1.62
N ARG A 192 1.09 -8.64 -2.28
CA ARG A 192 1.13 -9.05 -3.69
C ARG A 192 0.35 -10.35 -3.89
N LEU A 193 0.44 -11.29 -2.96
CA LEU A 193 -0.33 -12.53 -3.03
C LEU A 193 -1.82 -12.26 -2.76
N ILE A 194 -2.14 -11.48 -1.71
CA ILE A 194 -3.53 -11.09 -1.39
C ILE A 194 -4.26 -10.48 -2.61
N ILE A 195 -3.58 -9.63 -3.38
CA ILE A 195 -4.20 -8.88 -4.48
C ILE A 195 -4.38 -9.71 -5.76
N ASN A 196 -3.44 -10.59 -6.13
CA ASN A 196 -3.52 -11.32 -7.41
C ASN A 196 -3.73 -12.82 -7.31
N GLU A 197 -3.57 -13.41 -6.13
CA GLU A 197 -3.90 -14.81 -5.90
C GLU A 197 -5.18 -14.87 -5.06
N ASP A 198 -5.02 -14.88 -3.74
CA ASP A 198 -6.10 -14.98 -2.76
C ASP A 198 -5.64 -14.67 -1.33
N LEU A 199 -6.61 -14.59 -0.43
CA LEU A 199 -6.39 -14.49 1.01
C LEU A 199 -5.64 -15.69 1.58
N ASP A 200 -5.83 -16.89 1.03
CA ASP A 200 -5.24 -18.11 1.60
C ASP A 200 -3.72 -18.12 1.45
N SER A 201 -3.19 -17.77 0.27
CA SER A 201 -1.74 -17.68 0.05
C SER A 201 -1.14 -16.40 0.63
N GLY A 202 -1.93 -15.34 0.70
CA GLY A 202 -1.46 -14.01 1.11
C GLY A 202 -1.53 -13.70 2.60
N THR A 203 -2.21 -14.51 3.42
CA THR A 203 -2.50 -14.21 4.83
C THR A 203 -2.14 -15.34 5.79
N GLN A 204 -2.10 -15.00 7.07
CA GLN A 204 -1.93 -15.92 8.18
C GLN A 204 -3.23 -16.68 8.53
N ILE A 205 -4.38 -16.25 7.99
CA ILE A 205 -5.72 -16.73 8.35
C ILE A 205 -5.86 -18.26 8.24
N PRO A 206 -5.39 -18.94 7.17
CA PRO A 206 -5.52 -20.39 7.09
C PRO A 206 -4.79 -21.15 8.20
N TYR A 207 -3.68 -20.61 8.71
CA TYR A 207 -2.93 -21.18 9.82
C TYR A 207 -3.67 -20.96 11.14
N ILE A 208 -4.25 -19.77 11.32
CA ILE A 208 -5.06 -19.40 12.48
C ILE A 208 -6.30 -20.30 12.56
N LYS A 209 -7.07 -20.43 11.47
CA LYS A 209 -8.27 -21.28 11.40
C LYS A 209 -7.94 -22.74 11.74
N ARG A 210 -6.85 -23.28 11.17
CA ARG A 210 -6.37 -24.64 11.48
C ARG A 210 -5.95 -24.82 12.94
N ALA A 211 -5.33 -23.81 13.55
CA ALA A 211 -4.93 -23.85 14.95
C ALA A 211 -6.16 -23.84 15.88
N ILE A 212 -7.15 -23.01 15.58
CA ILE A 212 -8.43 -22.96 16.31
C ILE A 212 -9.15 -24.32 16.23
N GLU A 213 -9.22 -24.92 15.04
CA GLU A 213 -9.82 -26.25 14.84
C GLU A 213 -9.10 -27.39 15.61
N THR A 214 -7.80 -27.22 15.89
CA THR A 214 -6.98 -28.23 16.59
C THR A 214 -6.87 -28.00 18.09
N PHE A 215 -7.71 -27.12 18.66
CA PHE A 215 -7.71 -26.71 20.08
C PHE A 215 -6.36 -26.10 20.52
N VAL A 216 -5.71 -25.35 19.63
CA VAL A 216 -4.47 -24.60 19.92
C VAL A 216 -4.82 -23.13 20.12
N ASN A 217 -4.29 -22.51 21.18
CA ASN A 217 -4.42 -21.08 21.43
C ASN A 217 -3.56 -20.31 20.42
N VAL A 218 -4.09 -19.24 19.84
CA VAL A 218 -3.39 -18.46 18.82
C VAL A 218 -3.07 -17.07 19.35
N TYR A 219 -1.78 -16.73 19.30
CA TYR A 219 -1.28 -15.37 19.35
C TYR A 219 -0.75 -14.99 17.98
N GLU A 220 -1.17 -13.83 17.52
CA GLU A 220 -0.58 -13.15 16.41
C GLU A 220 0.12 -11.90 16.95
N VAL A 221 1.45 -11.93 16.89
CA VAL A 221 2.29 -10.85 17.38
C VAL A 221 2.71 -10.01 16.18
N SER A 222 2.21 -8.78 16.16
CA SER A 222 2.74 -7.74 15.30
C SER A 222 4.09 -7.29 15.84
N ILE A 223 5.16 -7.57 15.11
CA ILE A 223 6.45 -6.96 15.38
C ILE A 223 6.52 -5.71 14.50
N LEU A 224 6.37 -4.57 15.17
CA LEU A 224 6.46 -3.21 14.63
C LEU A 224 5.28 -2.82 13.73
N ASP A 225 4.41 -1.99 14.31
CA ASP A 225 3.59 -1.00 13.61
C ASP A 225 4.10 0.39 13.96
#